data_AF-A0A554KI75-F1
#
_entry.id   AF-A0A554KI75-F1
#
_cell.length_a   1.000
_cell.length_b   1.000
_cell.length_c   1.000
_cell.angle_alpha   90.00
_cell.angle_beta   90.00
_cell.angle_gamma   90.00
#
_symmetry.space_group_name_H-M   'P 1'
#
loop_
_entity.id
_entity.type
_entity.pdbx_description
1 polymer ?
#
loop_
_entity_poly.entity_id
_entity_poly.type
_entity_poly.pdbx_seq_one_letter_code
_entity_poly.pdbx_strand_id
1 'polypeptide(L)'
;MQNELVFDIETKKSFQEVGGKYNMHLLGVSVVGIYNYADESFRCYEEKDFLELEELLRTGPRLIGFNSKHFDVPVLQPHIRVPLASLPHLDLMEDIENYLGFRVSLDNLAKSNLGVQKSAHGLQAIQWWQEGNMDAIKKYCLDDVRITRDLYEHGKKQGHVLAETRSDPKVDVPVTWQVPVESLAAQASLF
;
A
#
# COMPACT_ATOMS: atom_id res chain seq x y z
N MET A 1 -16.58 12.31 -5.02
CA MET A 1 -15.30 12.04 -4.34
C MET A 1 -14.66 10.86 -5.05
N GLN A 2 -13.37 10.91 -5.33
CA GLN A 2 -12.66 9.77 -5.90
C GLN A 2 -12.67 8.62 -4.88
N ASN A 3 -13.04 7.41 -5.31
CA ASN A 3 -12.96 6.23 -4.45
C ASN A 3 -11.49 5.96 -4.13
N GLU A 4 -11.13 5.78 -2.86
CA GLU A 4 -9.74 5.49 -2.44
C GLU A 4 -9.68 4.07 -1.88
N LEU A 5 -8.64 3.32 -2.23
CA LEU A 5 -8.34 2.00 -1.67
C LEU A 5 -6.94 2.01 -1.09
N VAL A 6 -6.78 1.54 0.15
CA VAL A 6 -5.47 1.22 0.71
C VAL A 6 -5.24 -0.27 0.52
N PHE A 7 -4.07 -0.68 0.06
CA PHE A 7 -3.79 -2.08 -0.18
C PHE A 7 -2.35 -2.47 0.14
N ASP A 8 -2.17 -3.78 0.32
CA ASP A 8 -0.91 -4.48 0.51
C ASP A 8 -1.07 -5.91 -0.01
N ILE A 9 0.03 -6.57 -0.37
CA ILE A 9 0.02 -7.97 -0.80
C ILE A 9 1.01 -8.82 -0.01
N GLU A 10 0.70 -10.11 0.10
CA GLU A 10 1.67 -11.11 0.53
C GLU A 10 2.01 -12.06 -0.62
N THR A 11 3.26 -12.52 -0.65
CA THR A 11 3.76 -13.40 -1.72
C THR A 11 3.77 -14.86 -1.31
N LYS A 12 3.71 -15.75 -2.31
CA LYS A 12 3.81 -17.20 -2.11
C LYS A 12 5.25 -17.70 -1.99
N LYS A 13 6.18 -16.96 -2.59
CA LYS A 13 7.60 -17.31 -2.68
C LYS A 13 8.47 -16.14 -2.26
N SER A 14 9.70 -16.46 -1.88
CA SER A 14 10.78 -15.50 -1.64
C SER A 14 11.52 -15.15 -2.93
N PHE A 15 12.30 -14.06 -2.89
CA PHE A 15 13.22 -13.72 -3.96
C PHE A 15 14.25 -14.83 -4.25
N GLN A 16 14.68 -15.58 -3.23
CA GLN A 16 15.63 -16.66 -3.41
C GLN A 16 15.04 -17.78 -4.28
N GLU A 17 13.78 -18.13 -4.05
CA GLU A 17 13.07 -19.18 -4.79
C GLU A 17 12.81 -18.82 -6.25
N VAL A 18 12.68 -17.52 -6.58
CA VAL A 18 12.47 -17.06 -7.96
C VAL A 18 13.77 -16.65 -8.67
N GLY A 19 14.93 -16.81 -8.03
CA GLY A 19 16.22 -16.47 -8.63
C GLY A 19 16.56 -14.97 -8.62
N GLY A 20 15.99 -14.20 -7.70
CA GLY A 20 16.33 -12.82 -7.42
C GLY A 20 15.26 -11.79 -7.79
N LYS A 21 15.56 -10.52 -7.50
CA LYS A 21 14.59 -9.40 -7.61
C LYS A 21 14.12 -9.11 -9.03
N TYR A 22 14.87 -9.49 -10.06
CA TYR A 22 14.45 -9.29 -11.45
C TYR A 22 13.26 -10.18 -11.86
N ASN A 23 12.94 -11.20 -11.06
CA ASN A 23 11.89 -12.18 -11.32
C ASN A 23 10.67 -11.98 -10.40
N MET A 24 10.38 -10.75 -9.98
CA MET A 24 9.26 -10.44 -9.08
C MET A 24 7.90 -10.99 -9.53
N HIS A 25 7.63 -10.97 -10.83
CA HIS A 25 6.41 -11.51 -11.42
C HIS A 25 6.22 -13.02 -11.19
N LEU A 26 7.25 -13.75 -10.73
CA LEU A 26 7.18 -15.18 -10.40
C LEU A 26 6.90 -15.47 -8.93
N LEU A 27 6.89 -14.44 -8.07
CA LEU A 27 6.69 -14.58 -6.61
C LEU A 27 5.32 -15.17 -6.29
N GLY A 28 4.32 -14.85 -7.11
CA GLY A 28 2.92 -15.20 -6.88
C GLY A 28 2.33 -14.45 -5.69
N VAL A 29 1.01 -14.31 -5.66
CA VAL A 29 0.28 -13.60 -4.59
C VAL A 29 -0.51 -14.59 -3.76
N SER A 30 -0.28 -14.62 -2.44
CA SER A 30 -1.05 -15.45 -1.52
C SER A 30 -2.37 -14.76 -1.13
N VAL A 31 -2.29 -13.48 -0.74
CA VAL A 31 -3.46 -12.63 -0.46
C VAL A 31 -3.22 -11.19 -0.90
N VAL A 32 -4.31 -10.48 -1.21
CA VAL A 32 -4.36 -9.02 -1.33
C VAL A 32 -5.24 -8.49 -0.20
N GLY A 33 -4.71 -7.65 0.67
CA GLY A 33 -5.47 -6.93 1.69
C GLY A 33 -5.92 -5.58 1.16
N ILE A 34 -7.16 -5.20 1.45
CA ILE A 34 -7.73 -3.90 1.05
C ILE A 34 -8.49 -3.27 2.22
N TYR A 35 -8.32 -1.96 2.37
CA TYR A 35 -9.26 -1.08 3.05
C TYR A 35 -9.98 -0.22 2.01
N ASN A 36 -11.31 -0.24 2.02
CA ASN A 36 -12.14 0.51 1.10
C ASN A 36 -12.77 1.72 1.81
N TYR A 37 -12.49 2.93 1.34
CA TYR A 37 -13.07 4.14 1.92
C TYR A 37 -14.57 4.32 1.61
N ALA A 38 -15.11 3.66 0.59
CA ALA A 38 -16.52 3.80 0.23
C ALA A 38 -17.47 3.16 1.25
N ASP A 39 -17.05 2.08 1.91
CA ASP A 39 -17.83 1.32 2.88
C ASP A 39 -17.11 1.12 4.23
N GLU A 40 -15.95 1.76 4.40
CA GLU A 40 -15.10 1.72 5.60
C GLU A 40 -14.71 0.30 6.03
N SER A 41 -14.60 -0.64 5.08
CA SER A 41 -14.36 -2.06 5.37
C SER A 41 -12.94 -2.53 5.05
N PHE A 42 -12.49 -3.54 5.80
CA PHE A 42 -11.29 -4.31 5.50
C PHE A 42 -11.67 -5.66 4.88
N ARG A 43 -10.97 -6.05 3.81
CA ARG A 43 -11.19 -7.33 3.14
C ARG A 43 -9.88 -7.92 2.61
N CYS A 44 -9.73 -9.24 2.70
CA CYS A 44 -8.71 -9.98 1.98
C CYS A 44 -9.30 -10.68 0.76
N TYR A 45 -8.52 -10.74 -0.31
CA TYR A 45 -8.80 -11.49 -1.52
C TYR A 45 -7.71 -12.55 -1.72
N GLU A 46 -8.10 -13.81 -1.78
CA GLU A 46 -7.23 -14.88 -2.29
C GLU A 46 -7.38 -14.98 -3.82
N GLU A 47 -6.56 -15.80 -4.50
CA GLU A 47 -6.63 -15.94 -5.97
C GLU A 47 -8.03 -16.30 -6.49
N LYS A 48 -8.80 -17.10 -5.73
CA LYS A 48 -10.18 -17.45 -6.08
C LYS A 48 -11.13 -16.24 -6.10
N ASP A 49 -10.78 -15.18 -5.37
CA ASP A 49 -11.56 -13.96 -5.20
C ASP A 49 -11.10 -12.84 -6.16
N PHE A 50 -10.10 -13.08 -7.02
CA PHE A 50 -9.52 -12.04 -7.88
C PHE A 50 -10.48 -11.46 -8.93
N LEU A 51 -11.52 -12.21 -9.32
CA LEU A 51 -12.58 -11.66 -10.16
C LEU A 51 -13.34 -10.53 -9.46
N GLU A 52 -13.65 -10.69 -8.17
CA GLU A 52 -14.32 -9.65 -7.38
C GLU A 52 -13.39 -8.46 -7.12
N LEU A 53 -12.10 -8.73 -6.88
CA LEU A 53 -11.08 -7.69 -6.77
C LEU A 53 -10.98 -6.87 -8.07
N GLU A 54 -11.00 -7.51 -9.23
CA GLU A 54 -10.98 -6.82 -10.52
C GLU A 54 -12.19 -5.92 -10.71
N GLU A 55 -13.38 -6.37 -10.31
CA GLU A 55 -14.61 -5.56 -10.39
C GLU A 55 -14.48 -4.29 -9.54
N LEU A 56 -13.93 -4.41 -8.33
CA LEU A 56 -13.64 -3.27 -7.47
C LEU A 56 -12.62 -2.32 -8.13
N LEU A 57 -11.53 -2.84 -8.69
CA LEU A 57 -10.48 -2.04 -9.33
C LEU A 57 -10.96 -1.34 -10.62
N ARG A 58 -11.92 -1.92 -11.35
CA ARG A 58 -12.50 -1.30 -12.55
C ARG A 58 -13.31 -0.04 -12.26
N THR A 59 -13.67 0.21 -10.99
CA THR A 59 -14.31 1.47 -10.59
C THR A 59 -13.38 2.68 -10.70
N GLY A 60 -12.10 2.46 -11.00
CA GLY A 60 -11.09 3.51 -11.16
C GLY A 60 -10.67 4.17 -9.84
N PRO A 61 -10.46 3.41 -8.74
CA PRO A 61 -10.08 4.02 -7.47
C PRO A 61 -8.67 4.59 -7.51
N ARG A 62 -8.38 5.54 -6.63
CA ARG A 62 -7.01 5.88 -6.28
C ARG A 62 -6.46 4.81 -5.35
N LEU A 63 -5.37 4.17 -5.76
CA LEU A 63 -4.64 3.21 -4.95
C LEU A 63 -3.68 3.92 -4.01
N ILE A 64 -3.62 3.45 -2.77
CA ILE A 64 -2.72 3.92 -1.74
C ILE A 64 -1.98 2.70 -1.19
N GLY A 65 -0.66 2.70 -1.22
CA GLY A 65 0.14 1.59 -0.70
C GLY A 65 1.51 2.04 -0.22
N PHE A 66 2.32 1.09 0.24
CA PHE A 66 3.65 1.34 0.77
C PHE A 66 4.71 0.57 -0.03
N ASN A 67 5.53 1.27 -0.82
CA ASN A 67 6.43 0.65 -1.81
C ASN A 67 5.65 -0.17 -2.88
N SER A 68 4.36 0.13 -3.03
CA SER A 68 3.41 -0.60 -3.86
C SER A 68 3.60 -0.40 -5.35
N LYS A 69 4.03 0.78 -5.81
CA LYS A 69 4.35 0.97 -7.24
C LYS A 69 5.54 0.12 -7.66
N HIS A 70 6.53 0.04 -6.79
CA HIS A 70 7.77 -0.67 -7.08
C HIS A 70 7.67 -2.17 -6.84
N PHE A 71 6.85 -2.62 -5.87
CA PHE A 71 6.76 -4.02 -5.48
C PHE A 71 5.40 -4.66 -5.80
N ASP A 72 4.35 -4.23 -5.11
CA ASP A 72 3.04 -4.88 -5.13
C ASP A 72 2.40 -4.91 -6.52
N VAL A 73 2.43 -3.77 -7.22
CA VAL A 73 1.84 -3.65 -8.56
C VAL A 73 2.49 -4.61 -9.55
N PRO A 74 3.83 -4.64 -9.74
CA PRO A 74 4.47 -5.61 -10.62
C PRO A 74 4.23 -7.08 -10.25
N VAL A 75 4.07 -7.39 -8.95
CA VAL A 75 3.83 -8.76 -8.48
C VAL A 75 2.38 -9.18 -8.70
N LEU A 76 1.41 -8.30 -8.48
CA LEU A 76 -0.01 -8.58 -8.65
C LEU A 76 -0.45 -8.53 -10.12
N GLN A 77 0.17 -7.68 -10.94
CA GLN A 77 -0.24 -7.43 -12.33
C GLN A 77 -0.39 -8.70 -13.20
N PRO A 78 0.46 -9.75 -13.11
CA PRO A 78 0.27 -10.98 -13.89
C PRO A 78 -1.00 -11.77 -13.54
N HIS A 79 -1.58 -11.51 -12.36
CA HIS A 79 -2.72 -12.26 -11.85
C HIS A 79 -4.07 -11.57 -12.09
N ILE A 80 -4.06 -10.32 -12.56
CA ILE A 80 -5.27 -9.53 -12.83
C ILE A 80 -5.20 -8.81 -14.17
N ARG A 81 -6.36 -8.57 -14.78
CA ARG A 81 -6.48 -7.96 -16.11
C ARG A 81 -6.54 -6.44 -16.08
N VAL A 82 -6.92 -5.86 -14.94
CA VAL A 82 -6.95 -4.41 -14.77
C VAL A 82 -5.50 -3.89 -14.78
N PRO A 83 -5.16 -2.92 -15.64
CA PRO A 83 -3.82 -2.35 -15.68
C PRO A 83 -3.60 -1.43 -14.47
N LEU A 84 -3.04 -1.95 -13.38
CA LEU A 84 -2.88 -1.24 -12.10
C LEU A 84 -2.08 0.05 -12.25
N ALA A 85 -1.06 0.04 -13.12
CA ALA A 85 -0.23 1.21 -13.38
C ALA A 85 -0.99 2.38 -14.03
N SER A 86 -2.20 2.14 -14.56
CA SER A 86 -3.06 3.20 -15.12
C SER A 86 -3.98 3.84 -14.09
N LEU A 87 -4.13 3.23 -12.91
CA LEU A 87 -4.93 3.78 -11.83
C LEU A 87 -4.17 4.92 -11.13
N PRO A 88 -4.85 5.98 -10.66
CA PRO A 88 -4.24 6.98 -9.79
C PRO A 88 -3.60 6.29 -8.58
N HIS A 89 -2.34 6.61 -8.26
CA HIS A 89 -1.60 5.85 -7.26
C HIS A 89 -0.72 6.76 -6.40
N LEU A 90 -0.97 6.75 -5.09
CA LEU A 90 -0.10 7.29 -4.06
C LEU A 90 0.71 6.15 -3.42
N ASP A 91 2.04 6.19 -3.60
CA ASP A 91 2.96 5.30 -2.88
C ASP A 91 3.62 6.10 -1.77
N LEU A 92 3.30 5.78 -0.51
CA LEU A 92 3.76 6.56 0.63
C LEU A 92 5.27 6.51 0.80
N MET A 93 5.90 5.37 0.50
CA MET A 93 7.35 5.23 0.63
C MET A 93 8.06 6.02 -0.46
N GLU A 94 7.55 5.97 -1.70
CA GLU A 94 8.10 6.75 -2.83
C GLU A 94 8.08 8.25 -2.54
N ASP A 95 6.96 8.78 -2.04
CA ASP A 95 6.83 10.21 -1.73
C ASP A 95 7.82 10.66 -0.63
N ILE A 96 7.96 9.84 0.41
CA ILE A 96 8.92 10.10 1.50
C ILE A 96 10.37 9.95 1.01
N GLU A 97 10.65 8.94 0.18
CA GLU A 97 11.97 8.73 -0.43
C GLU A 97 12.37 9.92 -1.31
N ASN A 98 11.43 10.52 -2.06
CA ASN A 98 11.70 11.70 -2.88
C ASN A 98 12.15 12.91 -2.05
N TYR A 99 11.69 13.03 -0.81
CA TYR A 99 12.13 14.08 0.11
C TYR A 99 13.44 13.73 0.83
N LEU A 100 13.54 12.52 1.39
CA LEU A 100 14.69 12.11 2.20
C LEU A 100 15.93 11.68 1.37
N GLY A 101 15.73 11.27 0.12
CA GLY A 101 16.76 10.67 -0.73
C GLY A 101 17.11 9.22 -0.40
N PHE A 102 16.36 8.57 0.50
CA PHE A 102 16.51 7.16 0.84
C PHE A 102 15.19 6.57 1.35
N ARG A 103 15.08 5.24 1.25
CA ARG A 103 13.91 4.48 1.72
C ARG A 103 13.85 4.34 3.22
N VAL A 104 12.65 4.45 3.76
CA VAL A 104 12.30 4.17 5.16
C VAL A 104 11.31 3.02 5.22
N SER A 105 11.35 2.22 6.29
CA SER A 105 10.42 1.11 6.44
C SER A 105 9.07 1.57 6.97
N LEU A 106 8.00 0.80 6.70
CA LEU A 106 6.68 1.05 7.28
C LEU A 106 6.74 1.01 8.81
N ASP A 107 7.52 0.09 9.40
CA ASP A 107 7.70 -0.01 10.85
C ASP A 107 8.29 1.25 11.48
N ASN A 108 9.28 1.85 10.81
CA ASN A 108 9.91 3.10 11.24
C ASN A 108 8.88 4.24 11.32
N LEU A 109 8.08 4.38 10.27
CA LEU A 109 7.05 5.41 10.19
C LEU A 109 5.88 5.13 11.14
N ALA A 110 5.46 3.87 11.28
CA ALA A 110 4.42 3.46 12.21
C ALA A 110 4.80 3.79 13.66
N LYS A 111 6.04 3.46 14.05
CA LYS A 111 6.55 3.76 15.39
C LYS A 111 6.62 5.27 15.64
N SER A 112 7.11 6.03 14.66
CA SER A 112 7.36 7.46 14.80
C SER A 112 6.08 8.31 14.81
N ASN A 113 5.02 7.86 14.12
CA ASN A 113 3.80 8.65 13.91
C ASN A 113 2.56 8.11 14.63
N LEU A 114 2.48 6.79 14.80
CA LEU A 114 1.28 6.10 15.30
C LEU A 114 1.52 5.41 16.65
N GLY A 115 2.79 5.30 17.09
CA GLY A 115 3.14 4.62 18.34
C GLY A 115 2.92 3.10 18.29
N VAL A 116 2.87 2.51 17.10
CA VAL A 116 2.69 1.06 16.89
C VAL A 116 3.90 0.48 16.15
N GLN A 117 4.11 -0.83 16.29
CA GLN A 117 5.14 -1.59 15.59
C GLN A 117 4.50 -2.71 14.79
N LYS A 118 5.16 -3.16 13.72
CA LYS A 118 4.71 -4.31 12.94
C LYS A 118 4.71 -5.57 13.80
N SER A 119 3.70 -6.40 13.59
CA SER A 119 3.53 -7.68 14.29
C SER A 119 4.45 -8.79 13.74
N ALA A 120 4.88 -8.69 12.49
CA ALA A 120 5.77 -9.64 11.83
C ALA A 120 6.52 -8.99 10.63
N HIS A 121 7.26 -9.83 9.88
CA HIS A 121 8.00 -9.45 8.68
C HIS A 121 7.57 -10.34 7.51
N GLY A 122 7.70 -9.88 6.26
CA GLY A 122 7.24 -10.62 5.07
C GLY A 122 7.82 -12.04 4.90
N LEU A 123 9.01 -12.33 5.44
CA LEU A 123 9.54 -13.70 5.44
C LEU A 123 8.68 -14.68 6.27
N GLN A 124 8.01 -14.19 7.31
CA GLN A 124 7.09 -14.98 8.14
C GLN A 124 5.82 -15.35 7.35
N ALA A 125 5.31 -14.45 6.50
CA ALA A 125 4.13 -14.71 5.68
C ALA A 125 4.38 -15.85 4.68
N ILE A 126 5.57 -15.94 4.11
CA ILE A 126 5.98 -17.04 3.22
C ILE A 126 6.04 -18.38 3.99
N GLN A 127 6.52 -18.37 5.23
CA GLN A 127 6.51 -19.58 6.07
C GLN A 127 5.08 -20.05 6.36
N TRP A 128 4.18 -19.14 6.72
CA TRP A 128 2.77 -19.48 6.92
C TRP A 128 2.11 -19.99 5.65
N TRP A 129 2.50 -19.49 4.47
CA TRP A 129 2.01 -20.01 3.19
C TRP A 129 2.44 -21.47 2.99
N GLN A 130 3.71 -21.80 3.26
CA GLN A 130 4.22 -23.16 3.17
C GLN A 130 3.54 -24.12 4.16
N GLU A 131 3.13 -23.60 5.34
CA GLU A 131 2.37 -24.33 6.36
C GLU A 131 0.86 -24.40 6.07
N GLY A 132 0.36 -23.65 5.07
CA GLY A 132 -1.07 -23.52 4.78
C GLY A 132 -1.86 -22.68 5.79
N ASN A 133 -1.18 -21.89 6.64
CA ASN A 133 -1.79 -21.05 7.67
C ASN A 133 -2.30 -19.71 7.09
N MET A 134 -3.37 -19.80 6.30
CA MET A 134 -3.95 -18.65 5.60
C MET A 134 -4.48 -17.56 6.53
N ASP A 135 -4.97 -17.93 7.71
CA ASP A 135 -5.53 -16.96 8.66
C ASP A 135 -4.44 -16.03 9.22
N ALA A 136 -3.25 -16.54 9.48
CA ALA A 136 -2.11 -15.73 9.91
C ALA A 136 -1.67 -14.74 8.81
N ILE A 137 -1.60 -15.20 7.55
CA ILE A 137 -1.25 -14.35 6.40
C ILE A 137 -2.28 -13.23 6.23
N LYS A 138 -3.58 -13.57 6.23
CA LYS A 138 -4.67 -12.57 6.11
C LYS A 138 -4.61 -11.54 7.23
N LYS A 139 -4.42 -11.99 8.47
CA LYS A 139 -4.31 -11.09 9.61
C LYS A 139 -3.14 -10.13 9.47
N TYR A 140 -1.96 -10.65 9.10
CA TYR A 140 -0.76 -9.85 8.92
C TYR A 140 -0.90 -8.83 7.79
N CYS A 141 -1.43 -9.25 6.63
CA CYS A 141 -1.68 -8.34 5.50
C CYS A 141 -2.68 -7.23 5.88
N LEU A 142 -3.78 -7.55 6.57
CA LEU A 142 -4.72 -6.52 7.02
C LEU A 142 -4.13 -5.59 8.10
N ASP A 143 -3.22 -6.08 8.94
CA ASP A 143 -2.49 -5.22 9.87
C ASP A 143 -1.60 -4.22 9.12
N ASP A 144 -0.93 -4.64 8.04
CA ASP A 144 -0.12 -3.75 7.20
C ASP A 144 -0.96 -2.74 6.42
N VAL A 145 -2.11 -3.16 5.87
CA VAL A 145 -3.10 -2.23 5.27
C VAL A 145 -3.58 -1.22 6.29
N ARG A 146 -3.88 -1.67 7.52
CA ARG A 146 -4.36 -0.80 8.61
C ARG A 146 -3.31 0.24 8.98
N ILE A 147 -2.06 -0.16 9.15
CA ILE A 147 -0.95 0.76 9.44
C ILE A 147 -0.74 1.74 8.28
N THR A 148 -0.77 1.27 7.04
CA THR A 148 -0.64 2.11 5.84
C THR A 148 -1.77 3.15 5.76
N ARG A 149 -3.01 2.74 6.05
CA ARG A 149 -4.18 3.63 6.09
C ARG A 149 -4.03 4.68 7.20
N ASP A 150 -3.67 4.25 8.41
CA ASP A 150 -3.51 5.14 9.56
C ASP A 150 -2.39 6.17 9.32
N LEU A 151 -1.30 5.73 8.68
CA LEU A 151 -0.21 6.61 8.29
C LEU A 151 -0.67 7.63 7.24
N TYR A 152 -1.35 7.17 6.19
CA TYR A 152 -1.93 8.05 5.17
C TYR A 152 -2.84 9.11 5.77
N GLU A 153 -3.78 8.71 6.64
CA GLU A 153 -4.69 9.66 7.29
C GLU A 153 -3.96 10.62 8.24
N HIS A 154 -2.92 10.15 8.94
CA HIS A 154 -2.04 11.03 9.72
C HIS A 154 -1.38 12.09 8.84
N GLY A 155 -0.67 11.69 7.78
CA GLY A 155 0.03 12.62 6.91
C GLY A 155 -0.91 13.59 6.19
N LYS A 156 -2.06 13.11 5.74
CA LYS A 156 -3.13 13.93 5.13
C LYS A 156 -3.65 15.01 6.09
N LYS A 157 -3.82 14.67 7.37
CA LYS A 157 -4.30 15.59 8.41
C LYS A 157 -3.24 16.57 8.89
N GLN A 158 -2.00 16.10 9.08
CA GLN A 158 -0.92 16.88 9.68
C GLN A 158 -0.07 17.64 8.65
N GLY A 159 -0.12 17.25 7.37
CA GLY A 159 0.73 17.80 6.31
C GLY A 159 2.20 17.36 6.38
N HIS A 160 2.53 16.45 7.29
CA HIS A 160 3.87 15.89 7.47
C HIS A 160 3.82 14.51 8.12
N VAL A 161 4.92 13.78 8.06
CA VAL A 161 5.20 12.56 8.84
C VAL A 161 6.61 12.62 9.43
N LEU A 162 6.83 11.95 10.54
CA LEU A 162 8.13 11.80 11.19
C LEU A 162 8.83 10.52 10.72
N ALA A 163 10.11 10.61 10.42
CA ALA A 163 10.96 9.47 10.09
C ALA A 163 12.20 9.41 11.00
N GLU A 164 12.52 8.22 11.49
CA GLU A 164 13.78 7.94 12.19
C GLU A 164 14.87 7.69 11.14
N THR A 165 16.00 8.41 11.23
CA THR A 165 17.15 8.26 10.33
C THR A 165 18.38 7.78 11.10
N ARG A 166 19.46 7.43 10.39
CA ARG A 166 20.72 7.01 11.05
C ARG A 166 21.37 8.12 11.87
N SER A 167 21.19 9.37 11.46
CA SER A 167 21.83 10.55 12.06
C SER A 167 20.91 11.33 12.99
N ASP A 168 19.61 11.24 12.76
CA ASP A 168 18.60 12.00 13.49
C ASP A 168 17.41 11.08 13.83
N PRO A 169 17.07 10.91 15.11
CA PRO A 169 15.93 10.10 15.51
C PRO A 169 14.57 10.68 15.08
N LYS A 170 14.44 11.94 14.67
CA LYS A 170 13.17 12.51 14.19
C LYS A 170 13.37 13.57 13.13
N VAL A 171 13.24 13.18 11.87
CA VAL A 171 13.16 14.09 10.73
C VAL A 171 11.71 14.32 10.35
N ASP A 172 11.33 15.59 10.20
CA ASP A 172 10.03 16.01 9.68
C ASP A 172 10.04 15.96 8.15
N VAL A 173 9.11 15.17 7.58
CA VAL A 173 8.94 15.00 6.15
C VAL A 173 7.59 15.60 5.75
N PRO A 174 7.57 16.74 5.05
CA PRO A 174 6.33 17.33 4.57
C PRO A 174 5.69 16.45 3.50
N VAL A 175 4.37 16.28 3.57
CA VAL A 175 3.60 15.45 2.63
C VAL A 175 2.33 16.16 2.18
N THR A 176 1.95 15.97 0.91
CA THR A 176 0.72 16.53 0.33
C THR A 176 -0.15 15.39 -0.21
N TRP A 177 -0.73 14.61 0.69
CA TRP A 177 -1.46 13.39 0.32
C TRP A 177 -2.96 13.59 0.04
N GLN A 178 -3.46 14.79 0.30
CA GLN A 178 -4.83 15.19 -0.01
C GLN A 178 -5.10 15.04 -1.52
N VAL A 179 -6.27 14.53 -1.89
CA VAL A 179 -6.71 14.55 -3.29
C VAL A 179 -6.85 16.02 -3.69
N PRO A 180 -6.23 16.47 -4.81
CA PRO A 180 -6.44 17.82 -5.31
C PRO A 180 -7.94 18.06 -5.47
N VAL A 181 -8.48 19.02 -4.73
CA VAL A 181 -9.84 19.50 -4.98
C VAL A 181 -9.77 20.18 -6.35
N GLU A 182 -10.43 19.63 -7.37
CA GLU A 182 -10.64 20.37 -8.61
C GLU A 182 -11.24 21.72 -8.22
N SER A 183 -10.50 22.80 -8.47
CA SER A 183 -10.98 24.14 -8.18
C SER A 183 -12.23 24.38 -9.01
N LEU A 184 -13.38 24.57 -8.36
CA LEU A 184 -14.65 25.02 -8.98
C LEU A 184 -14.58 26.46 -9.53
N ALA A 185 -13.40 26.93 -9.92
CA ALA A 185 -13.13 28.29 -10.36
C ALA A 185 -12.87 28.36 -11.87
N ALA A 186 -13.84 27.95 -12.69
CA ALA A 186 -13.83 28.26 -14.12
C ALA A 186 -15.22 28.17 -14.77
N GLN A 187 -16.27 28.72 -14.14
CA GLN A 187 -17.56 28.92 -14.83
C GLN A 187 -18.42 30.06 -14.25
N ALA A 188 -17.77 31.12 -13.77
CA ALA A 188 -18.43 32.36 -13.35
C ALA A 188 -17.79 33.57 -14.03
N SER A 189 -17.83 33.62 -15.35
CA SER A 189 -17.64 34.83 -16.15
C SER A 189 -18.07 34.54 -17.57
N LEU A 190 -19.39 34.63 -17.81
CA LEU A 190 -20.03 34.85 -19.11
C LEU A 190 -21.54 35.00 -18.84
N PHE A 191 -21.90 36.07 -18.15
CA PHE A 191 -23.20 36.73 -18.23
C PHE A 191 -22.96 38.23 -18.13
#